data_AF-A0A5E4HHR7-F1
#
_entry.id   AF-A0A5E4HHR7-F1
#
_cell.length_a   1.000
_cell.length_b   1.000
_cell.length_c   1.000
_cell.angle_alpha   90.00
_cell.angle_beta   90.00
_cell.angle_gamma   90.00
#
_symmetry.space_group_name_H-M   'P 1'
#
loop_
_entity.id
_entity.type
_entity.pdbx_description
1 polymer ?
#
loop_
_entity_poly.entity_id
_entity_poly.type
_entity_poly.pdbx_seq_one_letter_code
_entity_poly.pdbx_strand_id
1 'polypeptide(L)'
;MNRLTVLLIILVIGIGMSLFAWETTTMAGHKWLDEKSTVDWHMTNYFVVPGSVAFLGFGVLSFYLGGIFTGIAIPMILVRLRDRKVILLSVLCLVLALVFTGLGFNTLDWTLGSVYYPNNAVPPDVNVNLLSIHFSLDVWNMYFFVVLLPLWLGAFLVAAPLTIIALVREYLKHY
;
A
#
# COMPACT_ATOMS: atom_id res chain seq x y z
N MET A 1 -1.23 29.40 -7.60
CA MET A 1 -1.45 28.46 -6.48
C MET A 1 -0.18 28.39 -5.64
N ASN A 2 -0.24 28.52 -4.31
CA ASN A 2 0.96 28.48 -3.48
C ASN A 2 1.40 27.02 -3.22
N ARG A 3 2.68 26.81 -2.85
CA ARG A 3 3.25 25.46 -2.65
C ARG A 3 2.51 24.66 -1.58
N LEU A 4 2.04 25.31 -0.52
CA LEU A 4 1.27 24.67 0.54
C LEU A 4 -0.07 24.13 0.03
N THR A 5 -0.78 24.90 -0.80
CA THR A 5 -2.03 24.46 -1.44
C THR A 5 -1.80 23.23 -2.31
N VAL A 6 -0.70 23.16 -3.07
CA VAL A 6 -0.35 21.97 -3.87
C VAL A 6 -0.17 20.75 -2.97
N LEU A 7 0.60 20.88 -1.89
CA LEU A 7 0.87 19.78 -0.96
C LEU A 7 -0.41 19.29 -0.25
N LEU A 8 -1.32 20.20 0.08
CA LEU A 8 -2.63 19.87 0.65
C LEU A 8 -3.51 19.13 -0.35
N ILE A 9 -3.53 19.53 -1.63
CA ILE A 9 -4.25 18.81 -2.68
C ILE A 9 -3.70 17.39 -2.83
N ILE A 10 -2.37 17.23 -2.88
CA ILE A 10 -1.73 15.92 -2.95
C ILE A 10 -2.11 15.04 -1.75
N LEU A 11 -2.09 15.61 -0.54
CA LEU A 11 -2.50 14.93 0.69
C LEU A 11 -3.96 14.46 0.62
N VAL A 12 -4.89 15.32 0.17
CA VAL A 12 -6.31 14.97 0.03
C VAL A 12 -6.51 13.86 -1.01
N ILE A 13 -5.81 13.93 -2.15
CA ILE A 13 -5.82 12.86 -3.17
C ILE A 13 -5.30 11.56 -2.56
N GLY A 14 -4.18 11.61 -1.82
CA GLY A 14 -3.61 10.46 -1.15
C GLY A 14 -4.59 9.81 -0.16
N ILE A 15 -5.23 10.60 0.71
CA ILE A 15 -6.25 10.12 1.64
C ILE A 15 -7.41 9.47 0.89
N GLY A 16 -7.93 10.13 -0.14
CA GLY A 16 -9.03 9.60 -0.95
C GLY A 16 -8.68 8.26 -1.60
N MET A 17 -7.47 8.15 -2.17
CA MET A 17 -6.97 6.91 -2.77
C MET A 17 -6.81 5.80 -1.73
N SER A 18 -6.25 6.11 -0.56
CA SER A 18 -6.07 5.14 0.52
C SER A 18 -7.39 4.62 1.07
N LEU A 19 -8.38 5.50 1.27
CA LEU A 19 -9.73 5.11 1.72
C LEU A 19 -10.43 4.23 0.67
N PHE A 20 -10.40 4.65 -0.60
CA PHE A 20 -10.95 3.87 -1.70
C PHE A 20 -10.31 2.48 -1.81
N ALA A 21 -8.97 2.42 -1.72
CA ALA A 21 -8.24 1.16 -1.76
C ALA A 21 -8.61 0.29 -0.56
N TRP A 22 -8.66 0.84 0.64
CA TRP A 22 -9.00 0.11 1.86
C TRP A 22 -10.41 -0.48 1.82
N GLU A 23 -11.41 0.32 1.40
CA GLU A 23 -12.78 -0.16 1.22
C GLU A 23 -12.86 -1.26 0.16
N THR A 24 -12.21 -1.05 -0.99
CA THR A 24 -12.18 -2.06 -2.06
C THR A 24 -11.51 -3.35 -1.58
N THR A 25 -10.43 -3.23 -0.81
CA THR A 25 -9.66 -4.36 -0.31
C THR A 25 -10.42 -5.13 0.77
N THR A 26 -11.15 -4.44 1.65
CA THR A 26 -11.99 -5.10 2.66
C THR A 26 -13.19 -5.78 2.01
N MET A 27 -13.86 -5.15 1.04
CA MET A 27 -14.93 -5.77 0.27
C MET A 27 -14.46 -6.98 -0.53
N ALA A 28 -13.31 -6.87 -1.21
CA ALA A 28 -12.70 -7.97 -1.94
C ALA A 28 -12.24 -9.07 -0.99
N GLY A 29 -11.59 -8.70 0.12
CA GLY A 29 -11.17 -9.60 1.19
C GLY A 29 -12.34 -10.40 1.78
N HIS A 30 -13.47 -9.77 2.08
CA HIS A 30 -14.68 -10.47 2.53
C HIS A 30 -15.18 -11.47 1.46
N LYS A 31 -15.27 -11.08 0.19
CA LYS A 31 -15.69 -11.99 -0.88
C LYS A 31 -14.71 -13.14 -1.13
N TRP A 32 -13.41 -12.87 -1.02
CA TRP A 32 -12.35 -13.83 -1.29
C TRP A 32 -12.08 -14.75 -0.10
N LEU A 33 -12.32 -14.26 1.12
CA LEU A 33 -12.05 -14.99 2.35
C LEU A 33 -13.31 -15.53 3.02
N ASP A 34 -14.54 -15.12 2.72
CA ASP A 34 -15.73 -15.73 3.36
C ASP A 34 -15.84 -17.25 3.09
N GLU A 35 -15.31 -17.73 1.96
CA GLU A 35 -15.24 -19.18 1.67
C GLU A 35 -13.96 -19.88 2.20
N LYS A 36 -12.90 -19.13 2.54
CA LYS A 36 -11.57 -19.67 2.90
C LYS A 36 -10.89 -18.99 4.10
N SER A 37 -11.62 -18.23 4.90
CA SER A 37 -11.12 -17.47 6.06
C SER A 37 -10.56 -18.36 7.16
N THR A 38 -10.81 -19.66 7.06
CA THR A 38 -10.28 -20.72 7.92
C THR A 38 -9.00 -21.38 7.39
N VAL A 39 -8.49 -20.98 6.22
CA VAL A 39 -7.20 -21.46 5.71
C VAL A 39 -6.08 -20.73 6.43
N ASP A 40 -5.23 -21.52 7.08
CA ASP A 40 -4.09 -21.01 7.81
C ASP A 40 -3.03 -20.43 6.87
N TRP A 41 -2.56 -19.23 7.19
CA TRP A 41 -1.37 -18.66 6.57
C TRP A 41 -0.15 -19.00 7.39
N HIS A 42 0.86 -19.55 6.73
CA HIS A 42 2.12 -19.95 7.34
C HIS A 42 3.23 -19.01 6.88
N MET A 43 3.72 -18.15 7.77
CA MET A 43 4.99 -17.44 7.52
C MET A 43 6.16 -18.40 7.68
N THR A 44 6.05 -19.31 8.66
CA THR A 44 6.96 -20.42 8.93
C THR A 44 6.15 -21.57 9.52
N ASN A 45 6.78 -22.74 9.70
CA ASN A 45 6.15 -23.87 10.38
C ASN A 45 5.73 -23.57 11.83
N TYR A 46 6.26 -22.52 12.44
CA TYR A 46 5.99 -22.14 13.84
C TYR A 46 5.17 -20.86 13.97
N PHE A 47 4.91 -20.16 12.86
CA PHE A 47 4.13 -18.93 12.85
C PHE A 47 2.97 -19.08 11.89
N VAL A 48 1.81 -19.36 12.48
CA VAL A 48 0.56 -19.67 11.81
C VAL A 48 -0.51 -18.70 12.30
N VAL A 49 -1.18 -18.03 11.37
CA VAL A 49 -2.30 -17.13 11.68
C VAL A 49 -3.45 -17.37 10.71
N PRO A 50 -4.69 -17.05 11.10
CA PRO A 50 -5.82 -17.14 10.19
C PRO A 50 -5.60 -16.29 8.93
N GLY A 51 -6.00 -16.79 7.76
CA GLY A 51 -5.83 -16.08 6.49
C GLY A 51 -6.42 -14.67 6.47
N SER A 52 -7.49 -14.42 7.23
CA SER A 52 -8.07 -13.08 7.41
C SER A 52 -7.15 -12.10 8.13
N VAL A 53 -6.45 -12.57 9.16
CA VAL A 53 -5.45 -11.79 9.91
C VAL A 53 -4.21 -11.56 9.03
N ALA A 54 -3.78 -12.59 8.31
CA ALA A 54 -2.67 -12.47 7.36
C ALA A 54 -2.98 -11.43 6.28
N PHE A 55 -4.16 -11.51 5.66
CA PHE A 55 -4.59 -10.58 4.64
C PHE A 55 -4.58 -9.13 5.13
N LEU A 56 -5.31 -8.81 6.22
CA LEU A 56 -5.42 -7.42 6.69
C LEU A 56 -4.11 -6.89 7.31
N GLY A 57 -3.41 -7.69 8.10
CA GLY A 57 -2.22 -7.26 8.84
C GLY A 57 -0.92 -7.37 8.02
N PHE A 58 -0.60 -8.58 7.58
CA PHE A 58 0.64 -8.84 6.84
C PHE A 58 0.54 -8.47 5.36
N GLY A 59 -0.66 -8.49 4.79
CA GLY A 59 -0.93 -8.02 3.44
C GLY A 59 -1.14 -6.52 3.39
N VAL A 60 -2.37 -6.07 3.67
CA VAL A 60 -2.83 -4.69 3.46
C VAL A 60 -2.03 -3.68 4.28
N LEU A 61 -1.95 -3.87 5.61
CA LEU A 61 -1.28 -2.90 6.48
C LEU A 61 0.21 -2.81 6.21
N SER A 62 0.90 -3.93 6.00
CA SER A 62 2.33 -3.91 5.64
C SER A 62 2.55 -3.24 4.29
N PHE A 63 1.72 -3.51 3.28
CA PHE A 63 1.84 -2.85 1.99
C PHE A 63 1.64 -1.32 2.10
N TYR A 64 0.66 -0.89 2.90
CA TYR A 64 0.40 0.52 3.21
C TYR A 64 1.59 1.19 3.92
N LEU A 65 2.19 0.52 4.91
CA LEU A 65 3.40 0.99 5.58
C LEU A 65 4.57 1.12 4.60
N GLY A 66 4.69 0.21 3.63
CA GLY A 66 5.68 0.30 2.55
C GLY A 66 5.58 1.61 1.77
N GLY A 67 4.35 2.04 1.42
CA GLY A 67 4.11 3.32 0.78
C GLY A 67 4.43 4.52 1.69
N ILE A 68 4.06 4.47 2.98
CA ILE A 68 4.42 5.51 3.96
C ILE A 68 5.93 5.69 4.06
N PHE A 69 6.68 4.60 4.27
CA PHE A 69 8.13 4.67 4.42
C PHE A 69 8.82 5.19 3.15
N THR A 70 8.30 4.84 1.97
CA THR A 70 8.75 5.43 0.70
C THR A 70 8.47 6.92 0.64
N GLY A 71 7.26 7.34 1.06
CA GLY A 71 6.85 8.73 1.11
C GLY A 71 7.64 9.56 2.13
N ILE A 72 8.20 8.94 3.15
CA ILE A 72 9.14 9.60 4.07
C ILE A 72 10.54 9.69 3.46
N ALA A 73 11.05 8.57 2.93
CA ALA A 73 12.43 8.49 2.45
C ALA A 73 12.72 9.40 1.26
N ILE A 74 11.87 9.37 0.22
CA ILE A 74 12.13 10.07 -1.04
C ILE A 74 12.24 11.59 -0.83
N PRO A 75 11.29 12.27 -0.16
CA PRO A 75 11.42 13.70 0.08
C PRO A 75 12.58 14.08 1.00
N MET A 76 12.92 13.25 2.00
CA MET A 76 14.09 13.50 2.84
C MET A 76 15.39 13.53 2.02
N ILE A 77 15.57 12.56 1.11
CA ILE A 77 16.71 12.54 0.19
C ILE A 77 16.69 13.80 -0.66
N LEU A 78 15.58 14.11 -1.33
CA LEU A 78 15.50 15.24 -2.25
C LEU A 78 15.73 16.62 -1.60
N VAL A 79 15.34 16.79 -0.34
CA VAL A 79 15.41 18.10 0.35
C VAL A 79 16.71 18.28 1.14
N ARG A 80 17.31 17.20 1.69
CA ARG A 80 18.46 17.29 2.62
C ARG A 80 19.62 16.37 2.24
N LEU A 81 20.02 16.41 0.97
CA LEU A 81 21.12 15.60 0.38
C LEU A 81 22.50 15.71 1.06
N ARG A 82 22.73 16.70 1.93
CA ARG A 82 24.05 16.94 2.56
C ARG A 82 24.12 16.56 4.03
N ASP A 83 22.99 16.26 4.67
CA ASP A 83 22.96 15.89 6.09
C ASP A 83 23.08 14.38 6.23
N ARG A 84 24.22 13.92 6.77
CA ARG A 84 24.51 12.49 6.97
C ARG A 84 23.46 11.79 7.83
N LYS A 85 22.87 12.48 8.82
CA LYS A 85 21.84 11.88 9.68
C LYS A 85 20.54 11.67 8.91
N VAL A 86 20.16 12.64 8.07
CA VAL A 86 18.96 12.55 7.22
C VAL A 86 19.14 11.48 6.15
N ILE A 87 20.33 11.35 5.56
CA ILE A 87 20.65 10.28 4.61
C ILE A 87 20.50 8.91 5.30
N LEU A 88 21.10 8.72 6.48
CA LEU A 88 21.02 7.45 7.20
C LEU A 88 19.57 7.07 7.53
N LEU A 89 18.78 8.03 8.02
CA LEU A 89 17.36 7.82 8.28
C LEU A 89 16.57 7.49 7.00
N SER A 90 16.88 8.16 5.90
CA SER A 90 16.24 7.89 4.60
C SER A 90 16.54 6.50 4.09
N VAL A 91 17.79 6.03 4.22
CA VAL A 91 18.19 4.67 3.86
C VAL A 91 17.45 3.65 4.73
N LEU A 92 17.36 3.88 6.04
CA LEU A 92 16.57 3.02 6.93
C LEU A 92 15.10 2.97 6.49
N CYS A 93 14.50 4.11 6.17
CA CYS A 93 13.13 4.15 5.66
C CYS A 93 12.99 3.43 4.31
N LEU A 94 13.95 3.51 3.38
CA LEU A 94 13.92 2.73 2.14
C LEU A 94 14.01 1.22 2.40
N VAL A 95 14.85 0.78 3.33
CA VAL A 95 14.95 -0.63 3.71
C VAL A 95 13.62 -1.11 4.29
N LEU A 96 13.04 -0.36 5.22
CA LEU A 96 11.71 -0.69 5.78
C LEU A 96 10.64 -0.69 4.68
N ALA A 97 10.67 0.28 3.75
CA ALA A 97 9.75 0.34 2.63
C ALA A 97 9.82 -0.94 1.78
N LEU A 98 11.02 -1.42 1.44
CA LEU A 98 11.21 -2.65 0.68
C LEU A 98 10.69 -3.87 1.44
N VAL A 99 11.03 -4.00 2.73
CA VAL A 99 10.59 -5.12 3.57
C VAL A 99 9.06 -5.16 3.67
N PHE A 100 8.43 -4.03 3.99
CA PHE A 100 6.98 -3.95 4.18
C PHE A 100 6.20 -4.07 2.86
N THR A 101 6.70 -3.48 1.77
CA THR A 101 6.11 -3.66 0.43
C THR A 101 6.23 -5.11 -0.02
N GLY A 102 7.38 -5.74 0.16
CA GLY A 102 7.61 -7.14 -0.19
C GLY A 102 6.76 -8.11 0.62
N LEU A 103 6.72 -7.94 1.94
CA LEU A 103 5.88 -8.74 2.84
C LEU A 103 4.39 -8.59 2.51
N GLY A 104 3.96 -7.34 2.31
CA GLY A 104 2.62 -7.00 1.87
C GLY A 104 2.25 -7.72 0.58
N PHE A 105 3.04 -7.52 -0.48
CA PHE A 105 2.82 -8.13 -1.78
C PHE A 105 2.78 -9.65 -1.72
N ASN A 106 3.74 -10.28 -1.03
CA ASN A 106 3.82 -11.74 -0.94
C ASN A 106 2.62 -12.35 -0.22
N THR A 107 2.17 -11.75 0.89
CA THR A 107 0.99 -12.22 1.64
C THR A 107 -0.28 -12.05 0.83
N LEU A 108 -0.38 -10.92 0.12
CA LEU A 108 -1.47 -10.57 -0.78
C LEU A 108 -1.55 -11.49 -2.00
N ASP A 109 -0.42 -11.86 -2.58
CA ASP A 109 -0.29 -12.81 -3.68
C ASP A 109 -0.66 -14.24 -3.24
N TRP A 110 -0.16 -14.68 -2.07
CA TRP A 110 -0.54 -15.95 -1.47
C TRP A 110 -2.05 -16.05 -1.27
N THR A 111 -2.69 -14.97 -0.79
CA THR A 111 -4.13 -14.97 -0.51
C THR A 111 -4.92 -15.23 -1.79
N LEU A 112 -4.62 -14.50 -2.87
CA LEU A 112 -5.23 -14.73 -4.18
C LEU A 112 -4.91 -16.12 -4.73
N GLY A 113 -3.66 -16.57 -4.56
CA GLY A 113 -3.20 -17.91 -4.90
C GLY A 113 -4.08 -18.98 -4.26
N SER A 114 -4.26 -18.92 -2.94
CA SER A 114 -5.07 -19.88 -2.19
C SER A 114 -6.55 -19.89 -2.57
N VAL A 115 -7.09 -18.75 -3.05
CA VAL A 115 -8.48 -18.65 -3.51
C VAL A 115 -8.64 -19.30 -4.88
N TYR A 116 -7.81 -18.93 -5.85
CA TYR A 116 -8.03 -19.26 -7.26
C TYR A 116 -7.22 -20.47 -7.79
N TYR A 117 -6.09 -20.85 -7.18
CA TYR A 117 -5.25 -21.95 -7.67
C TYR A 117 -5.56 -23.39 -7.20
N PRO A 118 -6.35 -23.71 -6.15
CA PRO A 118 -6.45 -25.11 -5.72
C PRO A 118 -7.06 -26.06 -6.75
N ASN A 119 -7.68 -25.54 -7.82
CA ASN A 119 -8.25 -26.33 -8.92
C ASN A 119 -7.69 -25.97 -10.31
N ASN A 120 -6.57 -25.23 -10.43
CA ASN A 120 -6.06 -24.71 -11.73
C ASN A 120 -7.12 -23.95 -12.57
N ALA A 121 -8.12 -23.37 -11.92
CA ALA A 121 -9.11 -22.55 -12.60
C ALA A 121 -8.49 -21.18 -12.89
N VAL A 122 -8.55 -20.73 -14.14
CA VAL A 122 -8.26 -19.33 -14.48
C VAL A 122 -9.18 -18.46 -13.62
N PRO A 123 -8.67 -17.43 -12.93
CA PRO A 123 -9.51 -16.53 -12.15
C PRO A 123 -10.64 -16.00 -13.05
N PRO A 124 -11.90 -16.00 -12.58
CA PRO A 124 -13.00 -15.50 -13.38
C PRO A 124 -12.84 -14.00 -13.62
N ASP A 125 -13.09 -13.57 -14.84
CA ASP A 125 -13.15 -12.17 -15.22
C ASP A 125 -14.02 -11.34 -14.25
N VAL A 126 -13.48 -10.22 -13.78
CA VAL A 126 -14.22 -9.27 -12.94
C VAL A 126 -14.70 -8.12 -13.82
N ASN A 127 -16.02 -8.00 -13.96
CA ASN A 127 -16.63 -6.83 -14.58
C ASN A 127 -16.55 -5.64 -13.63
N VAL A 128 -15.68 -4.68 -13.96
CA VAL A 128 -15.55 -3.43 -13.21
C VAL A 128 -16.35 -2.35 -13.92
N ASN A 129 -17.28 -1.73 -13.18
CA ASN A 129 -17.99 -0.54 -13.66
C ASN A 129 -17.32 0.69 -13.07
N LEU A 130 -16.43 1.32 -13.84
CA LEU A 130 -15.83 2.59 -13.47
C LEU A 130 -16.36 3.68 -14.41
N LEU A 131 -17.05 4.68 -13.87
CA LEU A 131 -17.47 5.87 -14.62
C LEU A 131 -18.24 5.56 -15.94
N SER A 132 -19.12 4.57 -15.92
CA SER A 132 -19.90 4.09 -17.09
C SER A 132 -19.09 3.43 -18.20
N ILE A 133 -17.82 3.11 -17.95
CA ILE A 133 -17.00 2.28 -18.84
C ILE A 133 -17.05 0.85 -18.29
N HIS A 134 -17.60 -0.06 -19.11
CA HIS A 134 -17.62 -1.49 -18.82
C HIS A 134 -16.37 -2.13 -19.38
N PHE A 135 -15.51 -2.68 -18.52
CA PHE A 135 -14.38 -3.47 -18.96
C PHE A 135 -14.21 -4.72 -18.08
N SER A 136 -13.82 -5.81 -18.73
CA SER A 136 -13.42 -7.04 -18.06
C SER A 136 -11.93 -6.93 -17.70
N LEU A 137 -11.60 -7.09 -16.42
CA LEU A 137 -10.22 -7.31 -15.98
C LEU A 137 -10.12 -8.70 -15.38
N ASP A 138 -9.01 -9.37 -15.70
CA ASP A 138 -8.53 -10.47 -14.88
C ASP A 138 -8.39 -9.99 -13.41
N VAL A 139 -8.72 -10.88 -12.48
CA VAL A 139 -8.66 -10.64 -11.02
C VAL A 139 -7.31 -10.05 -10.62
N TRP A 140 -6.22 -10.51 -11.24
CA TRP A 140 -4.86 -10.01 -10.97
C TRP A 140 -4.68 -8.55 -11.37
N ASN A 141 -5.25 -8.13 -12.51
CA ASN A 141 -5.18 -6.75 -12.95
C ASN A 141 -6.10 -5.86 -12.11
N MET A 142 -7.32 -6.32 -11.80
CA MET A 142 -8.21 -5.61 -10.88
C MET A 142 -7.53 -5.42 -9.52
N TYR A 143 -6.92 -6.47 -9.00
CA TYR A 143 -6.18 -6.42 -7.75
C TYR A 143 -4.99 -5.46 -7.79
N PHE A 144 -4.17 -5.53 -8.83
CA PHE A 144 -3.00 -4.68 -8.93
C PHE A 144 -3.38 -3.20 -9.07
N PHE A 145 -4.29 -2.87 -9.99
CA PHE A 145 -4.60 -1.48 -10.34
C PHE A 145 -5.64 -0.82 -9.45
N VAL A 146 -6.51 -1.58 -8.80
CA VAL A 146 -7.61 -1.05 -7.97
C VAL A 146 -7.32 -1.21 -6.47
N VAL A 147 -6.50 -2.20 -6.08
CA VAL A 147 -6.15 -2.45 -4.67
C VAL A 147 -4.70 -2.09 -4.37
N LEU A 148 -3.73 -2.81 -4.93
CA LEU A 148 -2.32 -2.65 -4.55
C LEU A 148 -1.79 -1.25 -4.86
N LEU A 149 -1.85 -0.85 -6.14
CA LEU A 149 -1.29 0.42 -6.58
C LEU A 149 -1.95 1.61 -5.85
N PRO A 150 -3.29 1.72 -5.74
CA PRO A 150 -3.92 2.82 -5.01
C PRO A 150 -3.62 2.81 -3.51
N LEU A 151 -3.48 1.64 -2.89
CA LEU A 151 -3.13 1.53 -1.46
C LEU A 151 -1.73 2.07 -1.19
N TRP A 152 -0.73 1.59 -1.93
CA TRP A 152 0.66 2.00 -1.76
C TRP A 152 0.88 3.45 -2.20
N LEU A 153 0.34 3.84 -3.35
CA LEU A 153 0.48 5.20 -3.87
C LEU A 153 -0.28 6.19 -3.00
N GLY A 154 -1.48 5.85 -2.53
CA GLY A 154 -2.22 6.69 -1.58
C GLY A 154 -1.40 6.93 -0.31
N ALA A 155 -0.82 5.88 0.27
CA ALA A 155 0.03 6.00 1.46
C ALA A 155 1.28 6.86 1.21
N PHE A 156 1.92 6.71 0.05
CA PHE A 156 3.02 7.56 -0.39
C PHE A 156 2.61 9.03 -0.49
N LEU A 157 1.47 9.31 -1.14
CA LEU A 157 0.93 10.66 -1.34
C LEU A 157 0.43 11.30 -0.05
N VAL A 158 0.14 10.51 1.00
CA VAL A 158 -0.10 11.02 2.35
C VAL A 158 1.21 11.40 3.03
N ALA A 159 2.18 10.49 3.03
CA ALA A 159 3.43 10.68 3.77
C ALA A 159 4.34 11.75 3.15
N ALA A 160 4.48 11.77 1.83
CA ALA A 160 5.39 12.67 1.13
C ALA A 160 5.15 14.18 1.40
N PRO A 161 3.93 14.72 1.24
CA PRO A 161 3.67 16.13 1.53
C PRO A 161 3.85 16.46 3.01
N LEU A 162 3.49 15.55 3.92
CA LEU A 162 3.69 15.74 5.37
C LEU A 162 5.18 15.82 5.71
N THR A 163 6.00 14.96 5.12
CA THR A 163 7.46 14.99 5.27
C THR A 163 8.04 16.29 4.74
N ILE A 164 7.62 16.76 3.56
CA ILE A 164 8.07 18.05 3.00
C ILE A 164 7.70 19.20 3.94
N ILE A 165 6.46 19.26 4.43
CA ILE A 165 6.00 20.28 5.36
C ILE A 165 6.85 20.27 6.65
N ALA A 166 7.11 19.09 7.21
CA ALA A 166 7.92 18.95 8.42
C ALA A 166 9.36 19.43 8.21
N LEU A 167 9.99 19.06 7.09
CA LEU A 167 11.37 19.46 6.76
C LEU A 167 11.50 20.97 6.54
N VAL A 168 10.52 21.60 5.88
CA VAL A 168 10.48 23.06 5.68
C VAL A 168 10.28 23.78 7.00
N ARG A 169 9.35 23.31 7.85
CA ARG A 169 9.12 23.90 9.17
C ARG A 169 10.37 23.86 10.04
N GLU A 170 11.11 22.75 10.02
CA GLU A 170 12.35 22.63 10.79
C GLU A 170 13.45 23.54 10.26
N TYR A 171 13.57 23.71 8.93
CA TYR A 171 14.50 24.68 8.35
C TYR A 171 14.23 26.11 8.85
N LEU A 172 12.95 26.52 8.88
CA LEU A 172 12.55 27.87 9.31
C LEU A 172 12.72 28.13 10.82
N LYS A 173 12.95 27.12 11.67
CA LYS A 173 13.24 27.33 13.09
C LYS A 173 14.69 27.75 13.36
N HIS A 174 15.58 27.53 12.41
CA HIS A 174 17.02 27.79 12.56
C HIS A 174 17.49 29.10 11.90
N TYR A 175 16.56 29.90 11.36
CA TYR A 175 16.78 31.21 10.75
C TYR A 175 15.73 32.20 11.27
#